data_AF-A0A965MH43-F1
#
_entry.id   AF-A0A965MH43-F1
#
_cell.length_a   1.000
_cell.length_b   1.000
_cell.length_c   1.000
_cell.angle_alpha   90.00
_cell.angle_beta   90.00
_cell.angle_gamma   90.00
#
_symmetry.space_group_name_H-M   'P 1'
#
loop_
_entity.id
_entity.type
_entity.pdbx_description
1 polymer ?
#
loop_
_entity_poly.entity_id
_entity_poly.type
_entity_poly.pdbx_seq_one_letter_code
_entity_poly.pdbx_strand_id
1 'polypeptide(L)'
;SINMAPDNQALLNGKEEALFPLLEQAAKKAIEEDGAEVILLGSTTMHQAHDYLSKSLDVPVINPGPMTYKMAEMMVSSSLSHSRKAYPISPVSRHEMIVAMMDSAARFDH
;
A
#
# COMPACT_ATOMS: atom_id res chain seq x y z
N SER A 1 2.69 -4.14 -14.78
CA SER A 1 3.62 -4.53 -13.68
C SER A 1 5.04 -4.52 -14.20
N ILE A 2 6.02 -4.04 -13.43
CA ILE A 2 7.44 -3.96 -13.85
C ILE A 2 8.21 -5.29 -13.68
N ASN A 3 7.53 -6.39 -13.32
CA ASN A 3 8.12 -7.73 -13.18
C ASN A 3 9.38 -7.78 -12.29
N MET A 4 9.44 -6.93 -11.27
CA MET A 4 10.44 -6.97 -10.21
C MET A 4 9.79 -7.46 -8.92
N ALA A 5 10.51 -8.28 -8.15
CA ALA A 5 10.06 -8.66 -6.82
C ALA A 5 9.95 -7.41 -5.92
N PRO A 6 8.84 -7.22 -5.19
CA PRO A 6 8.70 -6.10 -4.27
C PRO A 6 9.60 -6.33 -3.05
N ASP A 7 10.76 -5.68 -3.01
CA ASP A 7 11.66 -5.65 -1.86
C ASP A 7 11.34 -4.40 -1.02
N ASN A 8 10.57 -4.53 0.05
CA ASN A 8 10.16 -3.40 0.89
C ASN A 8 11.33 -2.66 1.57
N GLN A 9 12.52 -3.27 1.67
CA GLN A 9 13.73 -2.64 2.21
C GLN A 9 14.59 -2.00 1.11
N ALA A 10 14.66 -2.60 -0.07
CA ALA A 10 15.49 -2.11 -1.18
C ALA A 10 14.74 -1.34 -2.28
N LEU A 11 13.41 -1.22 -2.20
CA LEU A 11 12.57 -0.61 -3.24
C LEU A 11 12.98 0.83 -3.57
N LEU A 12 13.58 1.57 -2.62
CA LEU A 12 13.98 2.97 -2.85
C LEU A 12 15.32 3.38 -2.23
N ASN A 13 16.12 2.46 -1.64
CA ASN A 13 17.44 2.83 -1.11
C ASN A 13 18.44 3.10 -2.26
N GLY A 14 18.41 4.32 -2.81
CA GLY A 14 19.36 4.84 -3.81
C GLY A 14 19.18 4.33 -5.24
N LYS A 15 18.07 3.66 -5.56
CA LYS A 15 17.78 3.12 -6.91
C LYS A 15 16.67 3.87 -7.67
N GLU A 16 16.29 5.04 -7.17
CA GLU A 16 15.17 5.85 -7.67
C GLU A 16 15.34 6.20 -9.16
N GLU A 17 16.54 6.63 -9.57
CA GLU A 17 16.84 7.00 -10.96
C GLU A 17 16.65 5.85 -11.95
N ALA A 18 16.88 4.61 -11.52
CA ALA A 18 16.66 3.44 -12.36
C ALA A 18 15.20 2.97 -12.34
N LEU A 19 14.50 3.13 -11.21
CA LEU A 19 13.17 2.58 -11.00
C LEU A 19 12.06 3.50 -11.54
N PHE A 20 12.17 4.81 -11.36
CA PHE A 20 11.11 5.76 -11.74
C PHE A 20 10.80 5.74 -13.24
N PRO A 21 11.78 5.69 -14.15
CA PRO A 21 11.50 5.57 -15.59
C PRO A 21 10.76 4.27 -15.94
N LEU A 22 11.08 3.16 -15.25
CA LEU A 22 10.41 1.88 -15.47
C LEU A 22 8.95 1.93 -14.99
N LEU A 23 8.69 2.56 -13.84
CA LEU A 23 7.34 2.78 -13.33
C LEU A 23 6.53 3.70 -14.25
N GLU A 24 7.13 4.78 -14.75
CA GLU A 24 6.49 5.70 -15.70
C GLU A 24 6.15 4.99 -17.00
N GLN A 25 7.08 4.23 -17.56
CA GLN A 25 6.83 3.46 -18.78
C GLN A 25 5.69 2.46 -18.58
N ALA A 26 5.66 1.76 -17.44
CA ALA A 26 4.58 0.83 -17.13
C ALA A 26 3.24 1.54 -16.96
N ALA A 27 3.23 2.73 -16.35
CA ALA A 27 2.02 3.54 -16.18
C ALA A 27 1.50 4.07 -17.52
N LYS A 28 2.39 4.58 -18.39
CA LYS A 28 2.01 5.05 -19.74
C LYS A 28 1.42 3.92 -20.59
N LYS A 29 2.01 2.72 -20.54
CA LYS A 29 1.40 1.55 -21.18
C LYS A 29 0.02 1.24 -20.63
N ALA A 30 -0.19 1.29 -19.32
CA ALA A 30 -1.51 1.09 -18.74
C ALA A 30 -2.53 2.15 -19.21
N ILE A 31 -2.08 3.41 -19.41
CA ILE A 31 -2.93 4.48 -19.92
C ILE A 31 -3.26 4.25 -21.41
N GLU A 32 -2.25 3.99 -22.24
CA GLU A 32 -2.38 3.92 -23.71
C GLU A 32 -3.01 2.60 -24.18
N GLU A 33 -2.62 1.47 -23.58
CA GLU A 33 -3.01 0.12 -24.01
C GLU A 33 -4.27 -0.37 -23.26
N ASP A 34 -4.35 -0.10 -21.95
CA ASP A 34 -5.47 -0.58 -21.11
C ASP A 34 -6.55 0.49 -20.88
N GLY A 35 -6.31 1.74 -21.28
CA GLY A 35 -7.25 2.85 -21.08
C GLY A 35 -7.35 3.32 -19.63
N ALA A 36 -6.28 3.17 -18.83
CA ALA A 36 -6.29 3.57 -17.42
C ALA A 36 -6.45 5.10 -17.27
N GLU A 37 -7.52 5.52 -16.59
CA GLU A 37 -7.78 6.94 -16.29
C GLU A 37 -7.21 7.39 -14.93
N VAL A 38 -6.69 6.44 -14.13
CA VAL A 38 -6.07 6.67 -12.81
C VAL A 38 -5.00 5.60 -12.56
N ILE A 39 -3.88 5.98 -11.94
CA ILE A 39 -2.81 5.05 -11.53
C ILE A 39 -2.77 4.93 -10.01
N LEU A 40 -2.88 3.70 -9.49
CA LEU A 40 -2.73 3.40 -8.06
C LEU A 40 -1.34 2.80 -7.80
N LEU A 41 -0.58 3.40 -6.87
CA LEU A 41 0.70 2.82 -6.47
C LEU A 41 0.50 1.49 -5.73
N GLY A 42 1.29 0.48 -6.12
CA GLY A 42 1.20 -0.87 -5.56
C GLY A 42 1.87 -1.08 -4.19
N SER A 43 2.52 -0.05 -3.63
CA SER A 43 3.17 -0.11 -2.33
C SER A 43 3.05 1.21 -1.57
N THR A 44 2.88 1.14 -0.25
CA THR A 44 2.89 2.32 0.63
C THR A 44 4.28 2.91 0.83
N THR A 45 5.36 2.18 0.50
CA THR A 45 6.73 2.70 0.62
C THR A 45 7.13 3.63 -0.53
N MET A 46 6.32 3.73 -1.61
CA MET A 46 6.64 4.43 -2.85
C MET A 46 6.36 5.95 -2.82
N HIS A 47 6.63 6.64 -1.71
CA HIS A 47 6.27 8.06 -1.56
C HIS A 47 6.93 8.97 -2.60
N GLN A 48 8.23 8.82 -2.86
CA GLN A 48 8.92 9.65 -3.87
C GLN A 48 8.46 9.34 -5.30
N ALA A 49 8.07 8.07 -5.58
CA ALA A 49 7.54 7.69 -6.88
C ALA A 49 6.17 8.34 -7.15
N HIS A 50 5.34 8.55 -6.11
CA HIS A 50 4.10 9.31 -6.25
C HIS A 50 4.37 10.71 -6.80
N ASP A 51 5.30 11.45 -6.19
CA ASP A 51 5.59 12.83 -6.56
C ASP A 51 6.18 12.94 -7.95
N TYR A 52 7.02 11.98 -8.34
CA TYR A 52 7.56 11.89 -9.70
C TYR A 52 6.45 11.60 -10.71
N LEU A 53 5.69 10.52 -10.53
CA LEU A 53 4.68 10.07 -11.49
C LEU A 53 3.53 11.06 -11.62
N SER A 54 3.12 11.72 -10.53
CA SER A 54 2.05 12.73 -10.56
C SER A 54 2.41 13.96 -11.41
N LYS A 55 3.70 14.22 -11.62
CA LYS A 55 4.19 15.30 -12.50
C LYS A 55 4.40 14.84 -13.94
N SER A 56 4.69 13.55 -14.13
CA SER A 56 5.05 12.97 -15.44
C SER A 56 3.87 12.35 -16.20
N LEU A 57 2.74 12.10 -15.53
CA LEU A 57 1.56 11.46 -16.11
C LEU A 57 0.38 12.42 -16.18
N ASP A 58 -0.44 12.24 -17.22
CA ASP A 58 -1.59 13.11 -17.51
C ASP A 58 -2.86 12.71 -16.75
N VAL A 59 -2.78 11.61 -15.99
CA VAL A 59 -3.87 11.04 -15.19
C VAL A 59 -3.53 11.12 -13.70
N PRO A 60 -4.54 11.17 -12.80
CA PRO A 60 -4.31 11.17 -11.37
C PRO A 60 -3.52 9.95 -10.90
N VAL A 61 -2.57 10.17 -9.99
CA VAL A 61 -1.83 9.11 -9.31
C VAL A 61 -2.25 9.08 -7.84
N ILE A 62 -2.60 7.90 -7.32
CA ILE A 62 -3.03 7.70 -5.93
C ILE A 62 -1.95 6.96 -5.16
N ASN A 63 -1.46 7.56 -4.08
CA ASN A 63 -0.71 6.84 -3.05
C ASN A 63 -1.68 6.26 -2.01
N PRO A 64 -1.72 4.91 -1.84
CA PRO A 64 -2.63 4.30 -0.87
C PRO A 64 -2.34 4.70 0.57
N GLY A 65 -1.08 4.98 0.94
CA GLY A 65 -0.70 5.35 2.31
C GLY A 65 -1.50 6.55 2.83
N PRO A 66 -1.31 7.77 2.28
CA PRO A 66 -2.10 8.95 2.65
C PRO A 66 -3.61 8.81 2.44
N MET A 67 -4.04 8.10 1.39
CA MET A 67 -5.46 7.91 1.07
C MET A 67 -6.21 7.17 2.19
N THR A 68 -5.58 6.16 2.81
CA THR A 68 -6.23 5.39 3.89
C THR A 68 -6.58 6.25 5.11
N TYR A 69 -5.77 7.25 5.45
CA TYR A 69 -6.09 8.16 6.55
C TYR A 69 -7.34 8.99 6.26
N LYS A 70 -7.48 9.50 5.03
CA LYS A 70 -8.66 10.25 4.61
C LYS A 70 -9.91 9.40 4.61
N MET A 71 -9.79 8.15 4.20
CA MET A 71 -10.89 7.18 4.28
C MET A 71 -11.27 6.87 5.74
N ALA A 72 -10.29 6.72 6.63
CA ALA A 72 -10.54 6.52 8.06
C ALA A 72 -11.23 7.74 8.69
N GLU A 73 -10.76 8.96 8.41
CA GLU A 73 -11.37 10.22 8.85
C GLU A 73 -12.84 10.29 8.41
N MET A 74 -13.14 10.01 7.13
CA MET A 74 -14.49 10.03 6.59
C MET A 74 -15.42 9.03 7.28
N MET A 75 -14.95 7.82 7.56
CA MET A 75 -15.73 6.78 8.24
C MET A 75 -16.05 7.21 9.68
N VAL A 76 -15.05 7.71 10.41
CA VAL A 76 -15.20 8.18 11.79
C VAL A 76 -16.14 9.38 11.85
N SER A 77 -15.97 10.38 10.97
CA SER A 77 -16.82 11.57 10.95
C SER A 77 -18.28 11.26 10.61
N SER A 78 -18.50 10.20 9.84
CA SER A 78 -19.84 9.74 9.46
C SER A 78 -20.44 8.74 10.46
N SER A 79 -19.75 8.46 11.58
CA SER A 79 -20.15 7.42 12.55
C SER A 79 -20.37 6.03 11.93
N LEU A 80 -19.61 5.71 10.88
CA LEU A 80 -19.66 4.42 10.20
C LEU A 80 -18.57 3.47 10.73
N SER A 81 -18.89 2.17 10.73
CA SER A 81 -17.96 1.10 11.09
C SER A 81 -18.24 -0.15 10.25
N HIS A 82 -17.37 -1.15 10.34
CA HIS A 82 -17.56 -2.41 9.64
C HIS A 82 -18.86 -3.10 10.09
N SER A 83 -19.65 -3.55 9.12
CA SER A 83 -20.85 -4.36 9.40
C SER A 83 -20.47 -5.65 10.12
N ARG A 84 -21.04 -5.91 11.30
CA ARG A 84 -20.83 -7.17 12.04
C ARG A 84 -21.48 -8.38 11.37
N LYS A 85 -22.40 -8.17 10.42
CA LYS A 85 -22.97 -9.24 9.60
C LYS A 85 -21.99 -9.71 8.52
N ALA A 86 -21.28 -8.78 7.88
CA ALA A 86 -20.27 -9.09 6.87
C ALA A 86 -18.92 -9.48 7.50
N TYR A 87 -18.56 -8.85 8.63
CA TYR A 87 -17.33 -9.05 9.39
C TYR A 87 -17.66 -9.44 10.83
N PRO A 88 -18.13 -10.68 11.06
CA PRO A 88 -18.45 -11.16 12.40
C PRO A 88 -17.20 -11.19 13.28
N ILE A 89 -17.42 -11.06 14.59
CA ILE A 89 -16.35 -11.26 15.56
C ILE A 89 -15.85 -12.69 15.41
N SER A 90 -14.53 -12.88 15.51
CA SER A 90 -13.96 -14.23 15.46
C SER A 90 -14.61 -15.10 16.54
N PRO A 91 -15.12 -16.29 16.20
CA PRO A 91 -15.82 -17.15 17.15
C PRO A 91 -14.88 -17.69 18.24
N VAL A 92 -13.56 -17.65 18.00
CA VAL A 92 -12.55 -18.14 18.94
C VAL A 92 -11.59 -16.99 19.25
N SER A 93 -11.48 -16.65 20.53
CA SER A 93 -10.46 -15.71 20.99
C SER A 93 -9.08 -16.32 20.78
N ARG A 94 -8.19 -15.58 20.11
CA ARG A 94 -6.77 -15.95 19.93
C ARG A 94 -5.86 -15.22 20.93
N HIS A 95 -6.42 -14.60 21.95
CA HIS A 95 -5.66 -13.75 22.86
C HIS A 95 -4.53 -14.52 23.56
N GLU A 96 -4.84 -15.64 24.23
CA GLU A 96 -3.84 -16.47 24.92
C GLU A 96 -2.76 -16.98 23.97
N MET A 97 -3.15 -17.41 22.78
CA MET A 97 -2.22 -17.85 21.74
C MET A 97 -1.26 -16.72 21.33
N ILE A 98 -1.77 -15.51 21.09
CA ILE A 98 -0.96 -14.35 20.71
C ILE A 98 0.00 -13.98 21.84
N VAL A 99 -0.48 -13.95 23.09
CA VAL A 99 0.37 -13.66 24.27
C VAL A 99 1.50 -14.69 24.37
N ALA A 100 1.18 -15.99 24.29
CA ALA A 100 2.19 -17.05 24.33
C ALA A 100 3.20 -16.96 23.19
N MET A 101 2.77 -16.57 21.98
CA MET A 101 3.68 -16.32 20.85
C MET A 101 4.65 -15.17 21.13
N MET A 102 4.14 -14.06 21.70
CA MET A 102 4.96 -12.88 22.03
C MET A 102 5.94 -13.18 23.18
N ASP A 103 5.48 -13.87 24.24
CA ASP A 103 6.33 -14.31 25.35
C ASP A 103 7.44 -15.25 24.88
N SER A 104 7.14 -16.13 23.92
CA SER A 104 8.13 -17.01 23.31
C SER A 104 9.14 -16.22 22.48
N ALA A 105 8.68 -15.29 21.63
CA ALA A 105 9.54 -14.44 20.81
C ALA A 105 10.51 -13.62 21.66
N ALA A 106 10.05 -13.06 22.79
CA ALA A 106 10.86 -12.28 23.71
C ALA A 106 11.98 -13.08 24.41
N ARG A 107 11.95 -14.42 24.37
CA ARG A 107 13.02 -15.28 24.93
C ARG A 107 14.18 -15.52 23.97
N PHE A 108 14.04 -15.14 22.70
CA PHE A 108 15.11 -15.22 21.72
C PHE A 108 15.76 -13.85 21.58
N ASP A 109 17.05 -13.75 21.90
CA ASP A 109 17.84 -12.58 21.51
C ASP A 109 18.03 -12.62 19.98
N HIS A 110 17.75 -11.50 19.32
CA HIS A 110 18.01 -11.26 17.90
C HIS A 110 19.31 -10.48 17.72
#